data_AF-A0A0V1C3E4-F1
#
_entry.id   AF-A0A0V1C3E4-F1
#
_cell.length_a   1.000
_cell.length_b   1.000
_cell.length_c   1.000
_cell.angle_alpha   90.00
_cell.angle_beta   90.00
_cell.angle_gamma   90.00
#
_symmetry.space_group_name_H-M   'P 1'
#
loop_
_entity.id
_entity.type
_entity.pdbx_description
1 polymer ?
#
loop_
_entity_poly.entity_id
_entity_poly.type
_entity_poly.pdbx_seq_one_letter_code
_entity_poly.pdbx_strand_id
1 'polypeptide(L)'
;MNNPPGIGDLNGSRCPFKHCDAEHLQQLLKNCGIHKDNIKNIVNYASNNHYNKACSIFFDCMHKLPEGVLGEFITHPNEYFDESTLFDLYLYSKSSVIEKNY
;
A
#
# COMPACT_ATOMS: atom_id res chain seq x y z
N MET A 1 0.77 -27.85 -2.66
CA MET A 1 1.92 -27.97 -1.74
C MET A 1 2.07 -26.63 -1.04
N ASN A 2 1.72 -26.54 0.24
CA ASN A 2 1.91 -25.32 1.05
C ASN A 2 3.22 -25.48 1.82
N ASN A 3 4.30 -24.89 1.31
CA ASN A 3 5.56 -24.84 2.06
C ASN A 3 5.44 -23.81 3.18
N PRO A 4 5.83 -24.14 4.42
CA PRO A 4 5.99 -23.15 5.47
C PRO A 4 7.17 -22.24 5.10
N PRO A 5 7.07 -20.90 5.18
CA PRO A 5 8.12 -20.06 4.63
C PRO A 5 9.26 -19.96 5.65
N GLY A 6 10.46 -20.37 5.21
CA GLY A 6 11.69 -20.30 5.99
C GLY A 6 12.12 -18.86 6.29
N ILE A 7 12.76 -18.70 7.45
CA ILE A 7 13.38 -17.45 7.91
C ILE A 7 14.48 -17.08 6.92
N GLY A 8 14.20 -16.13 6.02
CA GLY A 8 15.18 -15.63 5.02
C GLY A 8 14.60 -15.35 3.64
N ASP A 9 13.39 -15.81 3.33
CA ASP A 9 12.78 -15.61 2.02
C ASP A 9 12.00 -14.29 1.95
N LEU A 10 12.73 -13.18 1.86
CA LEU A 10 12.21 -11.84 1.55
C LEU A 10 12.01 -11.65 0.02
N ASN A 11 12.06 -12.74 -0.75
CA ASN A 11 11.88 -12.73 -2.20
C ASN A 11 10.38 -12.77 -2.54
N GLY A 12 9.79 -11.59 -2.74
CA GLY A 12 8.68 -11.35 -3.68
C GLY A 12 7.30 -11.94 -3.43
N SER A 13 7.08 -12.89 -2.50
CA SER A 13 5.75 -13.56 -2.37
C SER A 13 5.03 -13.33 -1.04
N ARG A 14 5.68 -12.71 -0.04
CA ARG A 14 5.09 -12.54 1.29
C ARG A 14 4.35 -11.21 1.40
N CYS A 15 3.12 -11.13 0.90
CA CYS A 15 2.25 -9.96 1.07
C CYS A 15 2.18 -9.58 2.56
N PRO A 16 2.56 -8.34 2.96
CA PRO A 16 2.55 -7.90 4.36
C PRO A 16 1.16 -7.99 4.97
N PHE A 17 0.12 -7.66 4.20
CA PHE A 17 -1.28 -7.76 4.64
C PHE A 17 -1.74 -9.20 4.92
N LYS A 18 -1.01 -10.22 4.45
CA LYS A 18 -1.34 -11.64 4.65
C LYS A 18 -0.48 -12.33 5.70
N HIS A 19 0.77 -11.91 5.86
CA HIS A 19 1.76 -12.64 6.66
C HIS A 19 2.37 -11.82 7.81
N CYS A 20 2.00 -10.55 7.92
CA CYS A 20 2.34 -9.72 9.06
C CYS A 20 1.20 -9.77 10.07
N ASP A 21 1.51 -9.93 11.35
CA ASP A 21 0.49 -9.91 12.41
C ASP A 21 -0.19 -8.54 12.45
N ALA A 22 -1.46 -8.50 12.86
CA ALA A 22 -2.25 -7.27 12.88
C ALA A 22 -1.60 -6.15 13.73
N GLU A 23 -0.87 -6.50 14.79
CA GLU A 23 -0.15 -5.53 15.63
C GLU A 23 1.07 -4.95 14.90
N HIS A 24 1.89 -5.81 14.27
CA HIS A 24 3.03 -5.39 13.46
C HIS A 24 2.58 -4.56 12.25
N LEU A 25 1.50 -4.96 11.58
CA LEU A 25 0.91 -4.22 10.47
C LEU A 25 0.47 -2.81 10.90
N GLN A 26 -0.19 -2.69 12.06
CA GLN A 26 -0.58 -1.38 12.61
C GLN A 26 0.63 -0.48 12.89
N GLN A 27 1.71 -1.04 13.45
CA GLN A 27 2.94 -0.29 13.71
C GLN A 27 3.59 0.20 12.41
N LEU A 28 3.66 -0.65 11.38
CA LEU A 28 4.17 -0.28 10.06
C LEU A 28 3.36 0.86 9.44
N LEU A 29 2.03 0.72 9.41
CA LEU A 29 1.14 1.75 8.84
C LEU A 29 1.23 3.08 9.62
N LYS A 30 1.40 3.01 10.94
CA LYS A 30 1.65 4.19 11.78
C LYS A 30 2.98 4.87 11.44
N ASN A 31 4.03 4.09 11.20
CA ASN A 31 5.34 4.62 10.79
C ASN A 31 5.29 5.26 9.39
N CYS A 32 4.41 4.78 8.51
CA CYS A 32 4.11 5.42 7.21
C CYS A 32 3.33 6.74 7.34
N GLY A 33 2.91 7.14 8.55
CA GLY A 33 2.17 8.39 8.76
C GLY A 33 0.67 8.30 8.44
N ILE A 34 0.11 7.09 8.34
CA ILE A 34 -1.31 6.90 8.01
C ILE A 34 -2.19 7.24 9.22
N HIS A 35 -3.35 7.87 8.94
CA HIS A 35 -4.31 8.21 9.99
C HIS A 35 -4.89 6.97 10.68
N LYS A 36 -5.12 7.04 12.00
CA LYS A 36 -5.55 5.89 12.82
C LYS A 36 -6.81 5.21 12.30
N ASP A 37 -7.75 5.96 11.74
CA ASP A 37 -9.00 5.39 11.21
C ASP A 37 -8.75 4.56 9.94
N ASN A 38 -7.88 5.03 9.06
CA ASN A 38 -7.47 4.29 7.86
C ASN A 38 -6.66 3.04 8.23
N ILE A 39 -5.80 3.14 9.27
CA ILE A 39 -5.08 1.97 9.82
C ILE A 39 -6.08 0.89 10.25
N LYS A 40 -7.13 1.25 11.00
CA LYS A 40 -8.17 0.29 11.41
C LYS A 40 -8.86 -0.34 10.20
N ASN A 41 -9.20 0.45 9.19
CA ASN A 41 -9.84 -0.05 7.97
C ASN A 41 -8.94 -1.04 7.23
N ILE A 42 -7.68 -0.69 7.00
CA ILE A 42 -6.69 -1.53 6.33
C ILE A 42 -6.51 -2.86 7.07
N VAL A 43 -6.37 -2.82 8.40
CA VAL A 43 -6.20 -4.03 9.24
C VAL A 43 -7.45 -4.89 9.23
N ASN A 44 -8.64 -4.27 9.26
CA ASN A 44 -9.90 -5.00 9.15
C ASN A 44 -10.02 -5.70 7.79
N TYR A 45 -9.72 -5.02 6.68
CA TYR A 45 -9.75 -5.64 5.35
C TYR A 45 -8.70 -6.75 5.21
N ALA A 46 -7.49 -6.56 5.72
CA ALA A 46 -6.47 -7.59 5.78
C ALA A 46 -6.93 -8.83 6.58
N SER A 47 -7.58 -8.62 7.73
CA SER A 47 -8.12 -9.69 8.58
C SER A 47 -9.27 -10.46 7.92
N ASN A 48 -10.04 -9.80 7.04
CA ASN A 48 -11.10 -10.41 6.25
C ASN A 48 -10.58 -11.03 4.93
N ASN A 49 -9.27 -11.15 4.74
CA ASN A 49 -8.62 -11.63 3.51
C ASN A 49 -8.89 -10.76 2.27
N HIS A 50 -9.37 -9.53 2.45
CA HIS A 50 -9.57 -8.54 1.38
C HIS A 50 -8.27 -7.75 1.15
N TYR A 51 -7.21 -8.45 0.76
CA TYR A 51 -5.86 -7.85 0.64
C TYR A 51 -5.77 -6.77 -0.43
N ASN A 52 -6.45 -6.96 -1.57
CA ASN A 52 -6.48 -5.98 -2.67
C ASN A 52 -7.03 -4.64 -2.16
N LYS A 53 -8.14 -4.70 -1.41
CA LYS A 53 -8.77 -3.51 -0.83
C LYS A 53 -7.89 -2.85 0.25
N ALA A 54 -7.23 -3.65 1.09
CA ALA A 54 -6.26 -3.14 2.05
C ALA A 54 -5.09 -2.42 1.36
N CYS A 55 -4.62 -2.95 0.24
CA CYS A 55 -3.55 -2.38 -0.57
C CYS A 55 -3.98 -1.07 -1.27
N SER A 56 -5.18 -1.03 -1.84
CA SER A 56 -5.73 0.19 -2.44
C SER A 56 -5.90 1.33 -1.43
N ILE A 57 -6.45 1.05 -0.24
CA ILE A 57 -6.60 2.08 0.80
C ILE A 57 -5.24 2.58 1.27
N PHE A 58 -4.25 1.69 1.39
CA PHE A 58 -2.87 2.08 1.70
C PHE A 58 -2.31 3.02 0.62
N PHE A 59 -2.49 2.70 -0.66
CA PHE A 59 -2.08 3.56 -1.77
C PHE A 59 -2.73 4.95 -1.69
N ASP A 60 -4.05 4.99 -1.50
CA ASP A 60 -4.79 6.24 -1.43
C ASP A 60 -4.28 7.11 -0.26
N CYS A 61 -3.98 6.49 0.88
CA CYS A 61 -3.41 7.17 2.04
C CYS A 61 -2.02 7.74 1.75
N MET A 62 -1.14 6.96 1.12
CA MET A 62 0.23 7.38 0.82
C MET A 62 0.27 8.54 -0.17
N HIS A 63 -0.61 8.51 -1.17
CA HIS A 63 -0.68 9.51 -2.23
C HIS A 63 -1.65 10.68 -1.92
N LYS A 64 -2.25 10.70 -0.72
CA LYS A 64 -3.25 11.69 -0.28
C LYS A 64 -4.42 11.80 -1.26
N LEU A 65 -4.81 10.69 -1.86
CA LEU A 65 -5.97 10.59 -2.73
C LEU A 65 -7.25 10.41 -1.90
N PRO A 66 -8.42 10.83 -2.42
CA PRO A 66 -9.69 10.43 -1.83
C PRO A 66 -9.83 8.90 -1.83
N GLU A 67 -10.52 8.36 -0.82
CA GLU A 67 -10.70 6.92 -0.67
C GLU A 67 -11.39 6.32 -1.89
N GLY A 68 -10.80 5.26 -2.46
CA GLY A 68 -11.36 4.49 -3.57
C GLY A 68 -10.99 4.99 -4.97
N VAL A 69 -10.01 5.89 -5.12
CA VAL A 69 -9.55 6.34 -6.45
C VAL A 69 -9.01 5.16 -7.27
N LEU A 70 -8.28 4.25 -6.63
CA LEU A 70 -7.82 3.01 -7.26
C LEU A 70 -8.76 1.81 -7.06
N GLY A 71 -9.91 1.97 -6.39
CA GLY A 71 -10.90 0.89 -6.21
C GLY A 71 -10.32 -0.44 -5.69
N GLU A 72 -10.74 -1.58 -6.26
CA GLU A 72 -10.18 -2.92 -5.99
C GLU A 72 -9.11 -3.34 -7.02
N PHE A 73 -8.58 -2.40 -7.81
CA PHE A 73 -7.81 -2.71 -9.01
C PHE A 73 -6.39 -3.19 -8.73
N ILE A 74 -5.84 -3.02 -7.53
CA ILE A 74 -4.51 -3.53 -7.22
C ILE A 74 -4.59 -5.04 -6.94
N THR A 75 -4.28 -5.85 -7.95
CA THR A 75 -4.36 -7.32 -7.87
C THR A 75 -3.02 -7.99 -7.64
N HIS A 76 -1.91 -7.29 -7.95
CA HIS A 76 -0.56 -7.82 -7.82
C HIS A 76 0.42 -6.82 -7.18
N PRO A 77 1.43 -7.31 -6.43
CA PRO A 77 2.49 -6.45 -5.88
C PRO A 77 3.25 -5.65 -6.94
N ASN A 78 3.44 -6.23 -8.14
CA ASN A 78 4.08 -5.53 -9.25
C ASN A 78 3.20 -4.40 -9.79
N GLU A 79 1.89 -4.63 -9.87
CA GLU A 79 0.92 -3.61 -10.28
C GLU A 79 0.91 -2.44 -9.27
N TYR A 80 0.96 -2.73 -7.97
CA TYR A 80 1.14 -1.68 -6.95
C TYR A 80 2.42 -0.86 -7.17
N PHE A 81 3.54 -1.52 -7.46
CA PHE A 81 4.84 -0.87 -7.64
C PHE A 81 4.87 0.00 -8.90
N ASP A 82 4.37 -0.51 -10.01
CA ASP A 82 4.30 0.19 -11.29
C ASP A 82 3.40 1.42 -11.17
N GLU A 83 2.20 1.27 -10.59
CA GLU A 83 1.26 2.38 -10.38
C GLU A 83 1.83 3.43 -9.41
N SER A 84 2.49 3.02 -8.32
CA SER A 84 3.13 3.96 -7.38
C SER A 84 4.26 4.73 -8.06
N THR A 85 5.09 4.03 -8.84
CA THR A 85 6.21 4.65 -9.56
C THR A 85 5.72 5.64 -10.61
N LEU A 86 4.67 5.28 -11.36
CA LEU A 86 4.04 6.17 -12.34
C LEU A 86 3.43 7.40 -11.67
N PHE A 87 2.76 7.24 -10.54
CA PHE A 87 2.16 8.34 -9.80
C PHE A 87 3.21 9.28 -9.20
N ASP A 88 4.29 8.73 -8.62
CA ASP A 88 5.42 9.52 -8.10
C ASP A 88 6.11 10.32 -9.22
N LEU A 89 6.34 9.70 -10.39
CA LEU A 89 6.88 10.39 -11.56
C LEU A 89 5.94 11.49 -12.08
N TYR A 90 4.63 11.25 -12.05
CA TYR A 90 3.63 12.25 -12.40
C TYR A 90 3.65 13.46 -11.46
N LEU A 91 3.73 13.22 -10.14
CA LEU A 91 3.89 14.28 -9.14
C LEU A 91 5.20 15.04 -9.30
N TYR A 92 6.31 14.35 -9.57
CA TYR A 92 7.62 14.97 -9.81
C TYR A 92 7.60 15.87 -11.06
N SER A 93 6.99 15.39 -12.14
CA SER A 93 6.77 16.17 -13.36
C SER A 93 5.93 17.41 -13.10
N LYS A 94 4.80 17.28 -12.38
CA LYS A 94 3.96 18.41 -12.00
C LYS A 94 4.66 19.42 -11.09
N SER A 95 5.47 18.95 -10.15
CA SER A 95 6.23 19.81 -9.23
C SER A 95 7.28 20.64 -9.97
N SER A 96 7.96 20.04 -10.96
CA SER A 96 8.93 20.73 -11.83
C SER A 96 8.30 21.78 -12.77
N VAL A 97 6.98 21.70 -13.02
CA VAL A 97 6.23 22.71 -13.81
C VAL A 97 5.80 23.90 -12.93
N ILE A 98 5.61 23.69 -11.63
CA ILE A 98 5.24 24.77 -10.70
C ILE A 98 6.45 25.66 -10.37
N GLU A 99 7.68 25.11 -10.31
CA GLU A 99 8.90 25.91 -10.06
C GLU A 99 9.36 26.79 -11.23
N LYS A 100 8.74 26.73 -12.41
CA LYS A 100 9.09 27.58 -13.57
C LYS A 100 8.12 28.73 -13.84
N ASN A 101 7.19 29.01 -12.93
CA ASN A 101 6.21 30.09 -13.08
C ASN A 101 6.25 31.15 -11.96
N TYR A 102 7.41 31.34 -11.33
CA TYR A 102 7.71 32.52 -10.52
C TYR A 102 9.03 33.17 -10.96
#